data_AF-A0AAU7TJB7-F1
#
_entry.id   AF-A0AAU7TJB7-F1
#
_cell.length_a   1.000
_cell.length_b   1.000
_cell.length_c   1.000
_cell.angle_alpha   90.00
_cell.angle_beta   90.00
_cell.angle_gamma   90.00
#
_symmetry.space_group_name_H-M   'P 1'
#
loop_
_entity.id
_entity.type
_entity.pdbx_description
1 polymer ?
#
loop_
_entity_poly.entity_id
_entity_poly.type
_entity_poly.pdbx_seq_one_letter_code
_entity_poly.pdbx_strand_id
1 'polypeptide(L)'
;MNAHDYSWFAGSALDYGYCMTFVQGLTPGEVLQRIDGEVLERRTGLHAFIDFADRSFPWPGREDRRSPVGAVALDGWSMLLERNGFLGVSTGILDPLSVGTQVVSHYKNVDGEDRFCWMIDRDLRVKFEPFLADRRSGSDPDGLVDVMRQVGFDLRGLEERDASMRTGATFALTEHLTGLKITKDTLDAAEYLCAKVPDKH
;
A
#
# COMPACT_ATOMS: atom_id res chain seq x y z
N MET A 1 -1.29 -18.88 5.49
CA MET A 1 -1.48 -17.43 5.54
C MET A 1 -2.85 -17.12 4.97
N ASN A 2 -3.68 -16.40 5.71
CA ASN A 2 -5.00 -15.98 5.24
C ASN A 2 -5.43 -14.67 5.92
N ALA A 3 -6.61 -14.16 5.55
CA ALA A 3 -7.13 -12.90 6.04
C ALA A 3 -7.20 -12.76 7.58
N HIS A 4 -7.36 -13.86 8.33
CA HIS A 4 -7.48 -13.81 9.79
C HIS A 4 -6.16 -13.45 10.48
N ASP A 5 -5.01 -13.71 9.83
CA ASP A 5 -3.68 -13.32 10.33
C ASP A 5 -3.55 -11.79 10.48
N TYR A 6 -4.43 -11.03 9.82
CA TYR A 6 -4.43 -9.57 9.76
C TYR A 6 -5.61 -8.93 10.51
N SER A 7 -6.28 -9.68 11.38
CA SER A 7 -7.39 -9.16 12.20
C SER A 7 -6.97 -8.02 13.14
N TRP A 8 -5.68 -7.91 13.47
CA TRP A 8 -5.11 -6.81 14.26
C TRP A 8 -5.28 -5.43 13.61
N PHE A 9 -5.48 -5.37 12.28
CA PHE A 9 -5.56 -4.11 11.55
C PHE A 9 -6.84 -3.33 11.89
N ALA A 10 -7.93 -4.03 12.17
CA ALA A 10 -9.20 -3.41 12.57
C ALA A 10 -9.03 -2.66 13.89
N GLY A 11 -9.44 -1.39 13.93
CA GLY A 11 -9.26 -0.50 15.09
C GLY A 11 -7.83 0.02 15.27
N SER A 12 -6.90 -0.26 14.34
CA SER A 12 -5.58 0.36 14.35
C SER A 12 -5.62 1.83 13.90
N ALA A 13 -4.53 2.56 14.11
CA ALA A 13 -4.41 3.96 13.69
C ALA A 13 -4.45 4.17 12.15
N LEU A 14 -4.35 3.08 11.38
CA LEU A 14 -4.40 3.07 9.91
C LEU A 14 -5.75 2.58 9.36
N ASP A 15 -6.66 2.10 10.21
CA ASP A 15 -7.94 1.50 9.77
C ASP A 15 -8.82 2.49 9.00
N TYR A 16 -8.76 3.77 9.38
CA TYR A 16 -9.55 4.82 8.73
C TYR A 16 -8.98 5.27 7.38
N GLY A 17 -7.73 4.95 7.06
CA GLY A 17 -7.19 5.34 5.78
C GLY A 17 -5.68 5.16 5.69
N TYR A 18 -5.24 4.45 4.66
CA TYR A 18 -3.82 4.22 4.41
C TYR A 18 -3.58 3.89 2.94
N CYS A 19 -2.33 4.04 2.52
CA CYS A 19 -1.78 3.36 1.35
C CYS A 19 -0.43 2.73 1.70
N MET A 20 -0.23 1.48 1.30
CA MET A 20 1.04 0.77 1.41
C MET A 20 1.51 0.35 0.02
N THR A 21 2.74 0.75 -0.33
CA THR A 21 3.38 0.38 -1.61
C THR A 21 4.71 -0.29 -1.36
N PHE A 22 4.83 -1.54 -1.78
CA PHE A 22 6.03 -2.37 -1.65
C PHE A 22 6.78 -2.37 -2.98
N VAL A 23 8.08 -2.08 -2.94
CA VAL A 23 8.96 -2.04 -4.11
C VAL A 23 10.15 -2.96 -3.89
N GLN A 24 10.34 -3.93 -4.77
CA GLN A 24 11.38 -4.94 -4.62
C GLN A 24 12.77 -4.39 -4.99
N GLY A 25 13.79 -4.80 -4.23
CA GLY A 25 15.19 -4.61 -4.61
C GLY A 25 15.71 -3.17 -4.56
N LEU A 26 14.92 -2.21 -4.07
CA LEU A 26 15.33 -0.83 -3.85
C LEU A 26 15.39 -0.51 -2.37
N THR A 27 16.32 0.37 -2.01
CA THR A 27 16.38 1.00 -0.69
C THR A 27 15.29 2.08 -0.52
N PRO A 28 14.95 2.47 0.72
CA PRO A 28 13.96 3.53 0.95
C PRO A 28 14.32 4.85 0.27
N GLY A 29 15.61 5.19 0.21
CA GLY A 29 16.10 6.40 -0.45
C GLY A 29 15.90 6.35 -1.98
N GLU A 30 16.20 5.22 -2.61
CA GLU A 30 16.01 5.03 -4.06
C GLU A 30 14.53 5.04 -4.44
N VAL A 31 13.67 4.42 -3.62
CA VAL A 31 12.21 4.49 -3.80
C VAL A 31 11.74 5.94 -3.79
N LEU A 32 12.13 6.72 -2.78
CA LEU A 32 11.76 8.14 -2.69
C LEU A 32 12.33 8.95 -3.86
N GLN A 33 13.57 8.70 -4.26
CA GLN A 33 14.19 9.38 -5.39
C GLN A 33 13.40 9.17 -6.70
N ARG A 34 12.91 7.96 -6.96
CA ARG A 34 12.13 7.66 -8.18
C ARG A 34 10.83 8.46 -8.29
N ILE A 35 10.30 8.93 -7.17
CA ILE A 35 9.04 9.68 -7.10
C ILE A 35 9.26 11.15 -6.72
N ASP A 36 10.49 11.65 -6.81
CA ASP A 36 10.87 13.02 -6.42
C ASP A 36 10.57 13.36 -4.96
N GLY A 37 10.68 12.35 -4.09
CA GLY A 37 10.49 12.48 -2.65
C GLY A 37 11.61 13.30 -1.99
N GLU A 38 11.21 14.34 -1.26
CA GLU A 38 12.10 15.15 -0.44
C GLU A 38 12.18 14.54 0.97
N VAL A 39 13.33 13.94 1.29
CA VAL A 39 13.61 13.39 2.62
C VAL A 39 13.76 14.52 3.63
N LEU A 40 13.05 14.43 4.75
CA LEU A 40 13.03 15.45 5.80
C LEU A 40 13.68 14.97 7.09
N GLU A 41 13.31 13.77 7.56
CA GLU A 41 13.79 13.25 8.84
C GLU A 41 13.68 11.72 8.93
N ARG A 42 14.25 11.14 10.00
CA ARG A 42 14.05 9.74 10.37
C ARG A 42 13.25 9.65 11.66
N ARG A 43 12.31 8.73 11.73
CA ARG A 43 11.47 8.45 12.90
C ARG A 43 11.37 6.95 13.13
N THR A 44 11.41 6.50 14.37
CA THR A 44 11.23 5.07 14.70
C THR A 44 9.83 4.84 15.24
N GLY A 45 9.15 3.85 14.67
CA GLY A 45 7.82 3.40 15.06
C GLY A 45 6.66 4.16 14.43
N LEU A 46 5.56 3.44 14.24
CA LEU A 46 4.36 3.90 13.55
C LEU A 46 3.79 5.19 14.15
N HIS A 47 3.78 5.32 15.49
CA HIS A 47 3.25 6.51 16.15
C HIS A 47 4.05 7.77 15.77
N ALA A 48 5.38 7.70 15.78
CA ALA A 48 6.23 8.82 15.42
C ALA A 48 6.12 9.21 13.94
N PHE A 49 5.86 8.22 13.06
CA PHE A 49 5.53 8.48 11.65
C PHE A 49 4.17 9.18 11.51
N ILE A 50 3.13 8.71 12.22
CA ILE A 50 1.80 9.33 12.20
C ILE A 50 1.87 10.79 12.66
N ASP A 51 2.60 11.07 13.75
CA ASP A 51 2.82 12.44 14.22
C ASP A 51 3.52 13.31 13.16
N PHE A 52 4.46 12.75 12.41
CA PHE A 52 5.07 13.44 11.26
C PHE A 52 4.05 13.69 10.16
N ALA A 53 3.26 12.69 9.77
CA ALA A 53 2.28 12.79 8.69
C ALA A 53 1.21 13.84 9.02
N ASP A 54 0.68 13.85 10.24
CA ASP A 54 -0.36 14.78 10.68
C ASP A 54 0.12 16.23 10.73
N ARG A 55 1.39 16.46 11.13
CA ARG A 55 2.01 17.79 11.09
C ARG A 55 2.38 18.26 9.69
N SER A 56 2.60 17.30 8.78
CA SER A 56 3.05 17.56 7.41
C SER A 56 1.91 17.68 6.41
N PHE A 57 0.70 17.25 6.78
CA PHE A 57 -0.50 17.34 5.96
C PHE A 57 -0.77 18.81 5.59
N PRO A 58 -0.96 19.13 4.30
CA PRO A 58 -1.22 20.51 3.90
C PRO A 58 -2.56 20.97 4.49
N TRP A 59 -2.51 22.01 5.31
CA TRP A 59 -3.72 22.72 5.75
C TRP A 59 -4.42 23.35 4.53
N PRO A 60 -5.76 23.43 4.49
CA PRO A 60 -6.47 24.12 3.41
C PRO A 60 -5.88 25.51 3.15
N GLY A 61 -5.40 25.75 1.92
CA GLY A 61 -4.81 27.03 1.48
C GLY A 61 -3.29 27.04 1.25
N ARG A 62 -2.58 25.91 1.41
CA ARG A 62 -1.18 25.79 0.96
C ARG A 62 -1.09 25.37 -0.52
N GLU A 63 -0.20 26.02 -1.27
CA GLU A 63 0.21 25.65 -2.64
C GLU A 63 1.15 24.43 -2.69
N ASP A 64 1.64 23.97 -1.53
CA ASP A 64 2.42 22.76 -1.32
C ASP A 64 1.56 21.52 -1.60
N ARG A 65 1.53 21.09 -2.88
CA ARG A 65 0.93 19.84 -3.36
C ARG A 65 1.86 18.65 -3.14
N ARG A 66 2.28 18.42 -1.90
CA ARG A 66 3.09 17.26 -1.54
C ARG A 66 2.46 16.50 -0.38
N SER A 67 2.40 15.19 -0.52
CA SER A 67 1.87 14.29 0.49
C SER A 67 2.99 13.71 1.36
N PRO A 68 2.79 13.61 2.69
CA PRO A 68 3.77 13.00 3.58
C PRO A 68 3.77 11.48 3.44
N VAL A 69 4.97 10.90 3.35
CA VAL A 69 5.19 9.46 3.26
C VAL A 69 6.28 9.01 4.23
N GLY A 70 6.23 7.75 4.64
CA GLY A 70 7.29 7.09 5.39
C GLY A 70 7.81 5.90 4.60
N ALA A 71 9.09 5.91 4.24
CA ALA A 71 9.73 4.80 3.55
C ALA A 71 10.48 3.90 4.54
N VAL A 72 10.22 2.60 4.51
CA VAL A 72 10.75 1.60 5.45
C VAL A 72 11.51 0.53 4.68
N ALA A 73 12.71 0.17 5.18
CA ALA A 73 13.46 -0.97 4.65
C ALA A 73 12.91 -2.28 5.23
N LEU A 74 12.65 -3.26 4.36
CA LEU A 74 12.21 -4.62 4.69
C LEU A 74 13.13 -5.63 3.97
N ASP A 75 13.01 -6.92 4.31
CA ASP A 75 13.87 -7.96 3.72
C ASP A 75 13.67 -8.05 2.19
N GLY A 76 14.63 -7.56 1.41
CA GLY A 76 14.58 -7.53 -0.06
C GLY A 76 13.59 -6.51 -0.67
N TRP A 77 12.93 -5.69 0.14
CA TRP A 77 11.92 -4.72 -0.30
C TRP A 77 12.01 -3.40 0.45
N SER A 78 11.41 -2.36 -0.11
CA SER A 78 11.07 -1.15 0.62
C SER A 78 9.56 -0.93 0.60
N MET A 79 9.01 -0.46 1.71
CA MET A 79 7.59 -0.10 1.83
C MET A 79 7.44 1.41 1.98
N LEU A 80 6.62 2.04 1.14
CA LEU A 80 6.06 3.36 1.40
C LEU A 80 4.75 3.21 2.16
N LEU A 81 4.61 3.98 3.23
CA LEU A 81 3.38 4.13 3.98
C LEU A 81 2.88 5.57 3.88
N GLU A 82 1.60 5.70 3.53
CA GLU A 82 0.84 6.95 3.59
C GLU A 82 -0.27 6.80 4.61
N ARG A 83 -0.42 7.78 5.51
CA ARG A 83 -1.63 7.91 6.32
C ARG A 83 -2.67 8.70 5.53
N ASN A 84 -3.84 8.12 5.33
CA ASN A 84 -4.95 8.77 4.61
C ASN A 84 -4.56 9.29 3.21
N GLY A 85 -3.69 8.56 2.50
CA GLY A 85 -3.22 8.88 1.16
C GLY A 85 -3.60 7.83 0.12
N PHE A 86 -3.32 8.11 -1.15
CA PHE A 86 -3.62 7.25 -2.29
C PHE A 86 -2.55 7.34 -3.40
N LEU A 87 -1.35 7.85 -3.11
CA LEU A 87 -0.29 7.98 -4.13
C LEU A 87 0.05 6.62 -4.73
N GLY A 88 0.08 5.56 -3.93
CA GLY A 88 0.34 4.19 -4.37
C GLY A 88 -0.66 3.59 -5.35
N VAL A 89 -1.69 4.33 -5.78
CA VAL A 89 -2.58 3.91 -6.87
C VAL A 89 -2.68 4.89 -8.03
N SER A 90 -1.86 5.94 -8.00
CA SER A 90 -1.62 6.82 -9.14
C SER A 90 -0.61 6.19 -10.10
N THR A 91 -0.89 6.25 -11.40
CA THR A 91 0.08 5.84 -12.44
C THR A 91 1.34 6.68 -12.39
N GLY A 92 1.25 7.97 -12.04
CA GLY A 92 2.41 8.86 -11.91
C GLY A 92 3.40 8.46 -10.80
N ILE A 93 2.97 7.58 -9.89
CA ILE A 93 3.78 7.05 -8.78
C ILE A 93 4.16 5.59 -9.05
N LEU A 94 3.20 4.76 -9.46
CA LEU A 94 3.46 3.34 -9.69
C LEU A 94 4.37 3.08 -10.90
N ASP A 95 4.21 3.82 -12.01
CA ASP A 95 5.05 3.65 -13.19
C ASP A 95 6.54 3.80 -12.87
N PRO A 96 7.03 4.93 -12.32
CA PRO A 96 8.46 5.08 -12.03
C PRO A 96 8.96 4.08 -10.98
N LEU A 97 8.15 3.73 -9.99
CA LEU A 97 8.53 2.74 -8.97
C LEU A 97 8.72 1.35 -9.59
N SER A 98 7.92 1.00 -10.59
CA SER A 98 7.94 -0.34 -11.21
C SER A 98 9.09 -0.58 -12.19
N VAL A 99 9.82 0.45 -12.65
CA VAL A 99 10.89 0.29 -13.65
C VAL A 99 11.97 -0.69 -13.16
N GLY A 100 12.10 -1.84 -13.84
CA GLY A 100 13.04 -2.90 -13.48
C GLY A 100 12.81 -3.54 -12.11
N THR A 101 11.61 -3.41 -11.53
CA THR A 101 11.26 -3.95 -10.20
C THR A 101 9.89 -4.63 -10.24
N GLN A 102 9.52 -5.23 -9.11
CA GLN A 102 8.15 -5.61 -8.79
C GLN A 102 7.56 -4.61 -7.79
N VAL A 103 6.31 -4.21 -8.01
CA VAL A 103 5.55 -3.34 -7.11
C VAL A 103 4.24 -4.00 -6.72
N VAL A 104 3.94 -4.00 -5.43
CA VAL A 104 2.62 -4.37 -4.90
C VAL A 104 2.10 -3.16 -4.12
N SER A 105 0.91 -2.67 -4.43
CA SER A 105 0.32 -1.57 -3.70
C SER A 105 -1.13 -1.81 -3.37
N HIS A 106 -1.54 -1.35 -2.19
CA HIS A 106 -2.95 -1.31 -1.83
C HIS A 106 -3.26 -0.11 -0.95
N TYR A 107 -4.49 0.39 -1.07
CA TYR A 107 -5.01 1.46 -0.23
C TYR A 107 -6.45 1.17 0.17
N LYS A 108 -6.87 1.85 1.23
CA LYS A 108 -8.25 1.93 1.72
C LYS A 108 -8.48 3.34 2.26
N ASN A 109 -9.66 3.91 2.07
CA ASN A 109 -10.08 5.16 2.72
C ASN A 109 -11.31 4.97 3.64
N VAL A 110 -11.74 6.06 4.29
CA VAL A 110 -12.90 6.09 5.20
C VAL A 110 -14.22 5.78 4.49
N ASP A 111 -14.34 6.13 3.21
CA ASP A 111 -15.54 5.93 2.40
C ASP A 111 -15.68 4.48 1.92
N GLY A 112 -14.68 3.65 2.23
CA GLY A 112 -14.65 2.24 1.86
C GLY A 112 -14.16 1.99 0.44
N GLU A 113 -13.66 3.01 -0.25
CA GLU A 113 -12.91 2.81 -1.49
C GLU A 113 -11.61 2.10 -1.17
N ASP A 114 -11.30 1.10 -1.97
CA ASP A 114 -10.07 0.33 -1.86
C ASP A 114 -9.55 -0.02 -3.25
N ARG A 115 -8.25 -0.29 -3.33
CA ARG A 115 -7.65 -0.79 -4.57
C ARG A 115 -6.40 -1.58 -4.26
N PHE A 116 -6.13 -2.53 -5.12
CA PHE A 116 -4.94 -3.34 -5.16
C PHE A 116 -4.32 -3.25 -6.56
N CYS A 117 -3.00 -3.14 -6.62
CA CYS A 117 -2.21 -3.13 -7.85
C CYS A 117 -1.00 -4.04 -7.69
N TRP A 118 -0.73 -4.87 -8.69
CA TRP A 118 0.51 -5.63 -8.83
C TRP A 118 1.13 -5.34 -10.19
N MET A 119 2.37 -4.86 -10.18
CA MET A 119 3.13 -4.48 -11.37
C MET A 119 4.49 -5.15 -11.40
N ILE A 120 4.95 -5.49 -12.61
CA ILE A 120 6.32 -5.97 -12.86
C ILE A 120 6.84 -5.19 -14.06
N ASP A 121 7.93 -4.43 -13.88
CA ASP A 121 8.56 -3.66 -14.96
C ASP A 121 7.58 -2.86 -15.84
N ARG A 122 6.77 -2.01 -15.20
CA ARG A 122 5.70 -1.20 -15.82
C ARG A 122 4.53 -1.98 -16.41
N ASP A 123 4.56 -3.30 -16.41
CA ASP A 123 3.41 -4.13 -16.78
C ASP A 123 2.45 -4.24 -15.59
N LEU A 124 1.25 -3.67 -15.73
CA LEU A 124 0.18 -3.81 -14.74
C LEU A 124 -0.45 -5.19 -14.87
N ARG A 125 0.05 -6.14 -14.07
CA ARG A 125 -0.37 -7.55 -14.06
C ARG A 125 -1.82 -7.67 -13.61
N VAL A 126 -2.12 -7.15 -12.42
CA VAL A 126 -3.42 -7.26 -11.77
C VAL A 126 -3.78 -5.93 -11.10
N LYS A 127 -5.02 -5.49 -11.31
CA LYS A 127 -5.66 -4.38 -10.62
C LYS A 127 -7.11 -4.69 -10.34
N PHE A 128 -7.56 -4.45 -9.10
CA PHE A 128 -8.95 -4.58 -8.68
C PHE A 128 -9.22 -3.74 -7.44
N GLU A 129 -10.49 -3.60 -7.10
CA GLU A 129 -10.95 -3.07 -5.80
C GLU A 129 -11.19 -4.27 -4.89
N PRO A 130 -10.51 -4.41 -3.74
CA PRO A 130 -10.78 -5.48 -2.78
C PRO A 130 -12.26 -5.68 -2.45
N PHE A 131 -13.06 -4.62 -2.45
CA PHE A 131 -14.52 -4.73 -2.34
C PHE A 131 -15.12 -5.47 -3.53
N LEU A 132 -14.71 -5.17 -4.77
CA LEU A 132 -15.14 -5.80 -6.03
C LEU A 132 -14.11 -6.79 -6.58
N ALA A 133 -13.58 -7.68 -5.73
CA ALA A 133 -12.50 -8.59 -6.09
C ALA A 133 -12.82 -9.55 -7.25
N ASP A 134 -14.11 -9.76 -7.56
CA ASP A 134 -14.60 -10.49 -8.74
C ASP A 134 -14.28 -9.77 -10.06
N ARG A 135 -14.04 -8.45 -10.03
CA ARG A 135 -13.74 -7.59 -11.19
C ARG A 135 -12.27 -7.20 -11.20
N ARG A 136 -11.52 -7.81 -12.09
CA ARG A 136 -10.07 -7.60 -12.23
C ARG A 136 -9.72 -7.08 -13.61
N SER A 137 -8.60 -6.39 -13.70
CA SER A 137 -8.03 -5.84 -14.93
C SER A 137 -6.50 -5.95 -14.90
N GLY A 138 -5.84 -5.73 -16.04
CA GLY A 138 -4.39 -5.86 -16.19
C GLY A 138 -4.03 -6.80 -17.33
N SER A 139 -2.74 -7.08 -17.49
CA SER A 139 -2.22 -8.00 -18.50
C SER A 139 -2.41 -9.48 -18.14
N ASP A 140 -2.65 -9.78 -16.86
CA ASP A 140 -2.99 -11.12 -16.36
C ASP A 140 -4.00 -11.02 -15.20
N PRO A 141 -5.24 -10.59 -15.48
CA PRO A 141 -6.23 -10.29 -14.46
C PRO A 141 -6.66 -11.50 -13.64
N ASP A 142 -6.44 -12.72 -14.13
CA ASP A 142 -6.89 -13.96 -13.49
C ASP A 142 -5.74 -14.81 -12.90
N GLY A 143 -4.48 -14.42 -13.12
CA GLY A 143 -3.30 -15.18 -12.66
C GLY A 143 -3.19 -15.35 -11.15
N LEU A 144 -3.95 -14.59 -10.35
CA LEU A 144 -3.98 -14.69 -8.89
C LEU A 144 -5.29 -15.27 -8.33
N VAL A 145 -6.25 -15.70 -9.15
CA VAL A 145 -7.60 -16.08 -8.67
C VAL A 145 -7.58 -17.19 -7.63
N ASP A 146 -6.77 -18.23 -7.83
CA ASP A 146 -6.69 -19.35 -6.87
C ASP A 146 -6.06 -18.91 -5.55
N VAL A 147 -5.04 -18.06 -5.60
CA VAL A 147 -4.41 -17.45 -4.42
C VAL A 147 -5.40 -16.53 -3.71
N MET A 148 -6.15 -15.70 -4.45
CA MET A 148 -7.17 -14.80 -3.90
C MET A 148 -8.21 -15.58 -3.07
N ARG A 149 -8.72 -16.70 -3.61
CA ARG A 149 -9.62 -17.59 -2.86
C ARG A 149 -8.95 -18.16 -1.62
N GLN A 150 -7.72 -18.65 -1.76
CA GLN A 150 -6.96 -19.23 -0.64
C GLN A 150 -6.73 -18.24 0.50
N VAL A 151 -6.44 -16.96 0.19
CA VAL A 151 -6.17 -15.94 1.21
C VAL A 151 -7.44 -15.33 1.81
N GLY A 152 -8.61 -15.62 1.25
CA GLY A 152 -9.91 -15.29 1.84
C GLY A 152 -10.74 -14.25 1.08
N PHE A 153 -10.44 -13.97 -0.19
CA PHE A 153 -11.36 -13.21 -1.04
C PHE A 153 -12.56 -14.07 -1.44
N ASP A 154 -13.76 -13.51 -1.27
CA ASP A 154 -14.98 -14.04 -1.82
C ASP A 154 -15.22 -13.46 -3.22
N LEU A 155 -15.08 -14.30 -4.25
CA LEU A 155 -15.17 -13.91 -5.65
C LEU A 155 -16.57 -14.14 -6.25
N ARG A 156 -17.59 -14.39 -5.41
CA ARG A 156 -18.98 -14.44 -5.85
C ARG A 156 -19.47 -13.05 -6.24
N GLY A 157 -20.61 -13.01 -6.93
CA GLY A 157 -21.24 -11.76 -7.35
C GLY A 157 -21.60 -10.86 -6.17
N LEU A 158 -21.79 -9.56 -6.45
CA LEU A 158 -22.05 -8.50 -5.47
C LEU A 158 -23.14 -8.83 -4.44
N GLU A 159 -24.18 -9.55 -4.85
CA GLU A 159 -25.34 -9.88 -4.00
C GLU A 159 -25.08 -11.02 -2.99
N GLU A 160 -24.11 -11.89 -3.27
CA GLU A 160 -23.87 -13.12 -2.49
C GLU A 160 -22.57 -13.08 -1.67
N ARG A 161 -21.73 -12.08 -1.92
CA ARG A 161 -20.38 -12.04 -1.35
C ARG A 161 -20.35 -11.58 0.10
N ASP A 162 -19.44 -12.14 0.87
CA ASP A 162 -18.99 -11.59 2.15
C ASP A 162 -17.65 -10.88 1.97
N ALA A 163 -17.69 -9.54 1.99
CA ALA A 163 -16.51 -8.68 1.85
C ALA A 163 -15.93 -8.23 3.21
N SER A 164 -16.37 -8.81 4.34
CA SER A 164 -15.93 -8.42 5.68
C SER A 164 -14.43 -8.62 5.90
N MET A 165 -13.86 -9.68 5.29
CA MET A 165 -12.45 -10.04 5.43
C MET A 165 -11.54 -9.40 4.36
N ARG A 166 -12.07 -8.55 3.46
CA ARG A 166 -11.33 -8.03 2.29
C ARG A 166 -10.01 -7.34 2.65
N THR A 167 -9.97 -6.57 3.74
CA THR A 167 -8.75 -5.89 4.18
C THR A 167 -7.68 -6.90 4.56
N GLY A 168 -8.03 -7.90 5.38
CA GLY A 168 -7.10 -8.96 5.76
C GLY A 168 -6.68 -9.81 4.56
N ALA A 169 -7.59 -10.11 3.65
CA ALA A 169 -7.30 -10.85 2.42
C ALA A 169 -6.33 -10.07 1.50
N THR A 170 -6.45 -8.74 1.47
CA THR A 170 -5.53 -7.85 0.74
C THR A 170 -4.12 -7.94 1.31
N PHE A 171 -3.97 -7.84 2.63
CA PHE A 171 -2.67 -8.01 3.29
C PHE A 171 -2.07 -9.41 3.05
N ALA A 172 -2.89 -10.46 3.14
CA ALA A 172 -2.43 -11.82 2.89
C ALA A 172 -2.03 -12.03 1.40
N LEU A 173 -2.71 -11.39 0.45
CA LEU A 173 -2.28 -11.41 -0.95
C LEU A 173 -0.93 -10.68 -1.13
N THR A 174 -0.73 -9.56 -0.44
CA THR A 174 0.54 -8.84 -0.41
C THR A 174 1.66 -9.71 0.15
N GLU A 175 1.45 -10.39 1.29
CA GLU A 175 2.45 -11.30 1.87
C GLU A 175 2.74 -12.48 0.93
N HIS A 176 1.74 -13.01 0.21
CA HIS A 176 1.98 -14.05 -0.80
C HIS A 176 2.94 -13.57 -1.91
N LEU A 177 2.75 -12.35 -2.43
CA LEU A 177 3.55 -11.81 -3.53
C LEU A 177 4.95 -11.33 -3.12
N THR A 178 5.10 -10.92 -1.86
CA THR A 178 6.33 -10.28 -1.36
C THR A 178 7.14 -11.16 -0.42
N GLY A 179 6.51 -12.16 0.20
CA GLY A 179 7.06 -12.93 1.32
C GLY A 179 7.04 -12.17 2.66
N LEU A 180 6.48 -10.96 2.72
CA LEU A 180 6.56 -10.08 3.88
C LEU A 180 5.27 -10.09 4.70
N LYS A 181 5.35 -10.60 5.93
CA LYS A 181 4.25 -10.50 6.89
C LYS A 181 4.30 -9.17 7.62
N ILE A 182 3.39 -8.27 7.31
CA ILE A 182 3.28 -6.98 8.00
C ILE A 182 2.41 -7.13 9.26
N THR A 183 3.02 -6.93 10.42
CA THR A 183 2.30 -6.92 11.70
C THR A 183 2.36 -5.55 12.35
N LYS A 184 1.57 -5.37 13.42
CA LYS A 184 1.71 -4.20 14.27
C LYS A 184 3.16 -4.01 14.76
N ASP A 185 3.79 -5.09 15.20
CA ASP A 185 5.17 -5.05 15.70
C ASP A 185 6.17 -4.67 14.59
N THR A 186 5.96 -5.12 13.35
CA THR A 186 6.75 -4.68 12.19
C THR A 186 6.68 -3.17 12.03
N LEU A 187 5.48 -2.58 12.10
CA LEU A 187 5.27 -1.15 11.92
C LEU A 187 5.80 -0.33 13.12
N ASP A 188 5.68 -0.85 14.34
CA ASP A 188 6.14 -0.18 15.56
C ASP A 188 7.67 -0.24 15.73
N ALA A 189 8.32 -1.27 15.21
CA ALA A 189 9.78 -1.42 15.26
C ALA A 189 10.51 -0.74 14.10
N ALA A 190 9.81 -0.45 13.00
CA ALA A 190 10.41 0.10 11.78
C ALA A 190 11.04 1.50 11.98
N GLU A 191 12.15 1.75 11.29
CA GLU A 191 12.64 3.10 11.03
C GLU A 191 12.02 3.63 9.72
N TYR A 192 11.36 4.77 9.81
CA TYR A 192 10.74 5.47 8.71
C TYR A 192 11.66 6.60 8.25
N LEU A 193 12.04 6.56 6.98
CA LEU A 193 12.59 7.70 6.26
C LEU A 193 11.41 8.58 5.83
N CYS A 194 11.14 9.61 6.62
CA CYS A 194 10.02 10.53 6.43
C CYS A 194 10.32 11.53 5.32
N ALA A 195 9.39 11.67 4.39
CA ALA A 195 9.55 12.52 3.22
C ALA A 195 8.23 13.17 2.78
N LYS A 196 8.34 14.13 1.87
CA LYS A 196 7.22 14.71 1.13
C LYS A 196 7.37 14.39 -0.35
N VAL A 197 6.31 13.86 -0.96
CA VAL A 197 6.28 13.46 -2.37
C VAL A 197 5.30 14.35 -3.13
N PRO A 198 5.65 14.89 -4.31
CA PRO A 198 4.72 15.64 -5.14
C PRO A 198 3.46 14.83 -5.50
N ASP A 199 2.30 15.47 -5.42
CA ASP A 199 1.05 14.88 -5.87
C ASP A 199 1.08 14.79 -7.41
N LYS A 200 1.42 13.62 -7.93
CA LYS A 200 1.42 13.34 -9.37
C LYS A 200 0.07 12.73 -9.75
N HIS A 201 -0.75 13.50 -10.43
CA HIS A 201 -2.01 13.04 -11.04
C HIS A 201 -1.76 12.46 -12.43
#